data_AF-A0A0S2S3U0-F1
#
_entry.id   AF-A0A0S2S3U0-F1
#
_cell.length_a   1.000
_cell.length_b   1.000
_cell.length_c   1.000
_cell.angle_alpha   90.00
_cell.angle_beta   90.00
_cell.angle_gamma   90.00
#
_symmetry.space_group_name_H-M   'P 1'
#
loop_
_entity.id
_entity.type
_entity.pdbx_description
1 polymer ?
#
loop_
_entity_poly.entity_id
_entity_poly.type
_entity_poly.pdbx_seq_one_letter_code
_entity_poly.pdbx_strand_id
1 'polypeptide(L)'
;MDQINADLERATEIGALLAQAIPDNLPGNYRFSSDYPDQYAAWSEIASRFERSNIYTVRMIGYNMRRLSNAMERADTETGNGRNGLRQRGKVHKAVHRLAVASTRHRKWVERNEL
;
A
#
# COMPACT_ATOMS: atom_id res chain seq x y z
N MET A 1 -5.73 -15.73 -13.66
CA MET A 1 -5.97 -15.38 -12.24
C MET A 1 -4.73 -15.68 -11.40
N ASP A 2 -3.99 -16.73 -11.72
CA ASP A 2 -2.79 -17.18 -11.00
C ASP A 2 -1.75 -16.07 -10.72
N GLN A 3 -1.40 -15.26 -11.73
CA GLN A 3 -0.47 -14.13 -11.52
C GLN A 3 -1.02 -13.05 -10.58
N ILE A 4 -2.34 -12.78 -10.63
CA ILE A 4 -2.98 -11.81 -9.74
C ILE A 4 -2.97 -12.34 -8.30
N ASN A 5 -3.23 -13.63 -8.12
CA ASN A 5 -3.21 -14.28 -6.80
C ASN A 5 -1.79 -14.27 -6.21
N ALA A 6 -0.78 -14.63 -7.00
CA ALA A 6 0.63 -14.55 -6.58
C ALA A 6 1.05 -13.12 -6.23
N ASP A 7 0.66 -12.13 -7.04
CA ASP A 7 0.92 -10.71 -6.76
C ASP A 7 0.18 -10.24 -5.49
N LEU A 8 -1.04 -10.73 -5.23
CA LEU A 8 -1.82 -10.41 -4.02
C LEU A 8 -1.18 -11.00 -2.78
N GLU A 9 -0.72 -12.24 -2.85
CA GLU A 9 0.00 -12.91 -1.76
C GLU A 9 1.27 -12.13 -1.43
N ARG A 10 2.09 -11.82 -2.44
CA ARG A 10 3.31 -11.03 -2.27
C ARG A 10 3.04 -9.63 -1.72
N ALA A 11 2.00 -8.96 -2.21
CA ALA A 11 1.59 -7.66 -1.69
C ALA A 11 1.07 -7.74 -0.23
N THR A 12 0.46 -8.86 0.16
CA THR A 12 -0.01 -9.08 1.53
C THR A 12 1.16 -9.25 2.49
N GLU A 13 2.18 -10.01 2.12
CA GLU A 13 3.42 -10.15 2.89
C GLU A 13 4.10 -8.81 3.13
N ILE A 14 4.30 -8.02 2.07
CA ILE A 14 4.90 -6.68 2.17
C ILE A 14 3.97 -5.76 2.99
N GLY A 15 2.65 -5.87 2.81
CA GLY A 15 1.66 -5.14 3.59
C GLY A 15 1.73 -5.43 5.09
N ALA A 16 2.03 -6.67 5.49
CA ALA A 16 2.24 -7.06 6.88
C ALA A 16 3.51 -6.43 7.47
N LEU A 17 4.59 -6.33 6.69
CA LEU A 17 5.81 -5.60 7.06
C LEU A 17 5.51 -4.11 7.27
N LEU A 18 4.79 -3.49 6.34
CA LEU A 18 4.35 -2.10 6.46
C LEU A 18 3.46 -1.90 7.69
N ALA A 19 2.57 -2.86 7.96
CA ALA A 19 1.70 -2.83 9.13
C ALA A 19 2.45 -3.02 10.46
N GLN A 20 3.71 -3.47 10.47
CA GLN A 20 4.59 -3.44 11.65
C GLN A 20 5.39 -2.14 11.74
N ALA A 21 5.68 -1.50 10.61
CA ALA A 21 6.38 -0.22 10.56
C ALA A 21 5.47 1.00 10.79
N ILE A 22 4.18 0.91 10.51
CA ILE A 22 3.21 2.02 10.64
C ILE A 22 2.61 2.21 12.07
N PRO A 23 2.48 1.20 12.96
CA PRO A 23 1.92 1.36 14.30
C PRO A 23 2.79 2.17 15.25
N ASP A 24 4.11 1.95 15.21
CA ASP A 24 5.04 2.43 16.24
C ASP A 24 5.94 3.58 15.79
N ASN A 25 6.03 3.83 14.47
CA ASN A 25 6.81 4.95 13.97
C ASN A 25 6.02 6.26 14.07
N LEU A 26 6.68 7.26 14.66
CA LEU A 26 6.23 8.65 14.66
C LEU A 26 5.89 9.10 13.22
N PRO A 27 5.04 10.12 13.05
CA PRO A 27 4.82 10.68 11.72
C PRO A 27 6.13 11.08 11.06
N GLY A 28 6.51 10.38 10.00
CA GLY A 28 7.84 10.49 9.39
C GLY A 28 8.85 9.60 10.13
N ASN A 29 9.74 8.97 9.36
CA ASN A 29 10.57 7.82 9.70
C ASN A 29 9.96 6.46 9.31
N TYR A 30 9.09 6.44 8.31
CA TYR A 30 8.61 5.20 7.69
C TYR A 30 9.69 4.53 6.82
N ARG A 31 10.50 5.34 6.12
CA ARG A 31 11.69 4.98 5.33
C ARG A 31 11.50 3.77 4.42
N PHE A 32 10.31 3.57 3.87
CA PHE A 32 10.00 2.32 3.17
C PHE A 32 10.92 2.09 1.96
N SER A 33 11.12 3.13 1.15
CA SER A 33 12.05 3.07 0.01
C SER A 33 13.52 2.86 0.39
N SER A 34 13.92 3.28 1.59
CA SER A 34 15.33 3.33 2.02
C SER A 34 15.72 2.13 2.88
N ASP A 35 14.87 1.75 3.84
CA ASP A 35 15.12 0.65 4.77
C ASP A 35 14.74 -0.71 4.17
N TYR A 36 13.81 -0.72 3.18
CA TYR A 36 13.30 -1.93 2.53
C TYR A 36 13.25 -1.79 0.99
N PRO A 37 14.38 -1.52 0.32
CA PRO A 37 14.41 -1.18 -1.11
C PRO A 37 13.85 -2.29 -2.02
N ASP A 38 14.14 -3.56 -1.71
CA ASP A 38 13.65 -4.70 -2.50
C ASP A 38 12.13 -4.86 -2.37
N GLN A 39 11.60 -4.71 -1.16
CA GLN A 39 10.17 -4.77 -0.89
C GLN A 39 9.46 -3.57 -1.51
N TYR A 40 10.08 -2.38 -1.49
CA TYR A 40 9.56 -1.20 -2.17
C TYR A 40 9.50 -1.37 -3.69
N ALA A 41 10.54 -1.95 -4.30
CA ALA A 41 10.58 -2.26 -5.72
C ALA A 41 9.48 -3.26 -6.11
N ALA A 42 9.38 -4.37 -5.38
CA ALA A 42 8.34 -5.38 -5.60
C ALA A 42 6.93 -4.80 -5.42
N TRP A 43 6.71 -4.01 -4.36
CA TRP A 43 5.45 -3.32 -4.12
C TRP A 43 5.06 -2.40 -5.28
N SER A 44 6.02 -1.61 -5.77
CA SER A 44 5.81 -0.66 -6.86
C SER A 44 5.52 -1.35 -8.19
N GLU A 45 6.19 -2.48 -8.43
CA GLU A 45 5.97 -3.30 -9.62
C GLU A 45 4.59 -3.97 -9.62
N ILE A 46 4.20 -4.57 -8.49
CA ILE A 46 2.86 -5.16 -8.30
C ILE A 46 1.78 -4.09 -8.45
N ALA A 47 1.96 -2.92 -7.82
CA ALA A 47 1.01 -1.81 -7.95
C ALA A 47 0.84 -1.40 -9.43
N SER A 48 1.93 -1.33 -10.19
CA SER A 48 1.88 -1.03 -11.63
C SER A 48 1.16 -2.12 -12.44
N ARG A 49 1.35 -3.39 -12.14
CA ARG A 49 0.62 -4.49 -12.79
C ARG A 49 -0.87 -4.42 -12.47
N PHE A 50 -1.21 -4.22 -11.20
CA PHE A 50 -2.60 -4.09 -10.77
C PHE A 50 -3.31 -2.89 -11.41
N GLU A 51 -2.66 -1.73 -11.48
CA GLU A 51 -3.22 -0.53 -12.16
C GLU A 51 -3.52 -0.76 -13.65
N ARG A 52 -2.82 -1.70 -14.29
CA ARG A 52 -3.05 -2.11 -15.69
C ARG A 52 -4.10 -3.21 -15.84
N SER A 53 -4.63 -3.75 -14.74
CA SER A 53 -5.63 -4.83 -14.78
C SER A 53 -6.96 -4.35 -15.36
N ASN A 54 -7.59 -5.21 -16.16
CA ASN A 54 -8.95 -5.02 -16.65
C ASN A 54 -10.01 -5.26 -15.55
N ILE A 55 -9.64 -5.88 -14.43
CA ILE A 55 -10.52 -6.10 -13.29
C ILE A 55 -10.51 -4.83 -12.42
N TYR A 56 -11.65 -4.14 -12.36
CA TYR A 56 -11.78 -2.86 -11.62
C TYR A 56 -11.32 -2.97 -10.15
N THR A 57 -11.68 -4.05 -9.46
CA THR A 57 -11.30 -4.23 -8.05
C THR A 57 -9.79 -4.40 -7.87
N VAL A 58 -9.11 -5.13 -8.77
CA VAL A 58 -7.65 -5.27 -8.79
C VAL A 58 -6.99 -3.92 -9.11
N ARG A 59 -7.51 -3.20 -10.09
CA ARG A 59 -7.04 -1.84 -10.44
C ARG A 59 -7.10 -0.89 -9.25
N MET A 60 -8.18 -0.95 -8.48
CA MET A 60 -8.33 -0.14 -7.27
C MET A 60 -7.34 -0.54 -6.17
N ILE A 61 -6.95 -1.81 -6.06
CA ILE A 61 -5.88 -2.22 -5.13
C ILE A 61 -4.56 -1.56 -5.55
N GLY A 62 -4.15 -1.70 -6.82
CA GLY A 62 -2.90 -1.12 -7.33
C GLY A 62 -2.80 0.39 -7.09
N TYR A 63 -3.87 1.13 -7.41
CA TYR A 63 -3.94 2.56 -7.14
C TYR A 63 -3.74 2.90 -5.65
N ASN A 64 -4.36 2.14 -4.75
CA ASN A 64 -4.24 2.39 -3.30
C ASN A 64 -2.90 1.93 -2.74
N MET A 65 -2.25 0.92 -3.33
CA MET A 65 -0.88 0.53 -2.99
C MET A 65 0.10 1.67 -3.28
N ARG A 66 0.03 2.25 -4.48
CA ARG A 66 0.87 3.40 -4.87
C ARG A 66 0.56 4.63 -4.03
N ARG A 67 -0.70 4.83 -3.67
CA ARG A 67 -1.10 5.91 -2.76
C ARG A 67 -0.50 5.76 -1.36
N LEU A 68 -0.40 4.54 -0.85
CA LEU A 68 0.19 4.27 0.46
C LEU A 68 1.69 4.58 0.45
N SER A 69 2.45 4.02 -0.50
CA SER A 69 3.89 4.28 -0.58
C SER A 69 4.18 5.78 -0.75
N ASN A 70 3.48 6.47 -1.64
CA ASN A 70 3.62 7.93 -1.80
C ASN A 70 3.26 8.71 -0.53
N ALA A 71 2.29 8.25 0.26
CA ALA A 71 1.95 8.90 1.52
C ALA A 71 3.05 8.75 2.56
N MET A 72 3.72 7.59 2.59
CA MET A 72 4.85 7.31 3.49
C MET A 72 6.07 8.16 3.12
N GLU A 73 6.51 8.14 1.86
CA GLU A 73 7.65 8.94 1.39
C GLU A 73 7.43 10.44 1.60
N ARG A 74 6.19 10.89 1.35
CA ARG A 74 5.81 12.28 1.60
C ARG A 74 5.83 12.60 3.10
N ALA A 75 5.34 11.71 3.95
CA ALA A 75 5.38 11.92 5.39
C ALA A 75 6.82 12.05 5.89
N ASP A 76 7.74 11.21 5.39
CA ASP A 76 9.16 11.26 5.73
C ASP A 76 9.79 12.59 5.33
N THR A 77 9.55 13.01 4.08
CA THR A 77 10.06 14.29 3.55
C THR A 77 9.51 15.49 4.33
N GLU A 78 8.21 15.50 4.64
CA GLU A 78 7.56 16.64 5.28
C GLU A 78 7.94 16.75 6.76
N THR A 79 8.08 15.64 7.47
CA THR A 79 8.59 15.61 8.86
C THR A 79 10.06 16.02 8.91
N GLY A 80 10.90 15.55 7.98
CA GLY A 80 12.31 15.98 7.89
C GLY A 80 12.46 17.49 7.68
N ASN A 81 11.49 18.13 7.03
CA ASN A 81 11.41 19.58 6.83
C ASN A 81 10.74 20.33 8.01
N GLY A 82 10.52 19.69 9.16
CA GLY A 82 9.94 20.31 10.35
C GLY A 82 8.44 20.61 10.28
N ARG A 83 7.70 20.03 9.32
CA ARG A 83 6.24 20.24 9.19
C ARG A 83 5.46 19.31 10.12
N ASN A 84 4.23 19.71 10.45
CA ASN A 84 3.37 19.02 11.41
C ASN A 84 3.18 17.53 11.10
N GLY A 85 3.87 16.69 11.87
CA GLY A 85 3.87 15.25 11.71
C GLY A 85 2.48 14.62 11.87
N LEU A 86 1.67 15.05 12.84
CA LEU A 86 0.34 14.46 13.09
C LEU A 86 -0.55 14.47 11.84
N ARG A 87 -0.48 15.56 11.05
CA ARG A 87 -1.20 15.67 9.77
C ARG A 87 -0.71 14.64 8.75
N GLN A 88 0.57 14.33 8.71
CA GLN A 88 1.14 13.36 7.77
C GLN A 88 0.81 11.92 8.17
N ARG A 89 0.90 11.57 9.46
CA ARG A 89 0.43 10.28 9.99
C ARG A 89 -1.04 10.04 9.62
N GLY A 90 -1.90 11.05 9.77
CA GLY A 90 -3.30 10.96 9.35
C GLY A 90 -3.48 10.62 7.85
N LYS A 91 -2.61 11.14 6.97
CA LYS A 91 -2.64 10.81 5.53
C LYS A 91 -2.22 9.36 5.27
N VAL A 92 -1.19 8.87 5.97
CA VAL A 92 -0.73 7.47 5.87
C VAL A 92 -1.83 6.53 6.33
N HIS A 93 -2.41 6.73 7.52
CA HIS A 93 -3.53 5.89 7.99
C HIS A 93 -4.74 5.93 7.06
N LYS A 94 -5.05 7.10 6.48
CA LYS A 94 -6.12 7.21 5.47
C LYS A 94 -5.81 6.40 4.21
N ALA A 95 -4.54 6.32 3.80
CA ALA A 95 -4.13 5.49 2.67
C ALA A 95 -4.23 4.00 3.01
N VAL A 96 -3.77 3.58 4.21
CA VAL A 96 -3.92 2.21 4.73
C VAL A 96 -5.39 1.79 4.73
N HIS A 97 -6.28 2.62 5.29
CA HIS A 97 -7.71 2.32 5.34
C HIS A 97 -8.31 2.14 3.93
N ARG A 98 -7.92 2.98 2.97
CA ARG A 98 -8.40 2.87 1.59
C ARG A 98 -7.93 1.59 0.91
N LEU A 99 -6.68 1.19 1.14
CA LEU A 99 -6.15 -0.08 0.64
C LEU A 99 -6.91 -1.27 1.24
N ALA A 100 -7.11 -1.31 2.56
CA ALA A 100 -7.87 -2.36 3.22
C ALA A 100 -9.32 -2.48 2.70
N VAL A 101 -9.98 -1.34 2.46
CA VAL A 101 -11.32 -1.31 1.85
C VAL A 101 -11.29 -1.85 0.42
N ALA A 102 -10.30 -1.50 -0.40
CA ALA A 102 -10.16 -2.01 -1.76
C ALA A 102 -9.94 -3.54 -1.77
N SER A 103 -9.06 -4.05 -0.91
CA SER A 103 -8.80 -5.49 -0.77
C SER A 103 -10.05 -6.25 -0.31
N THR A 104 -10.80 -5.70 0.65
CA THR A 104 -12.07 -6.29 1.10
C THR A 104 -13.11 -6.34 -0.02
N ARG A 105 -13.20 -5.29 -0.85
CA ARG A 105 -14.11 -5.25 -2.00
C ARG A 105 -13.72 -6.26 -3.07
N HIS A 106 -12.42 -6.44 -3.31
CA HIS A 106 -11.92 -7.46 -4.23
C HIS A 106 -12.27 -8.86 -3.73
N ARG A 107 -12.02 -9.17 -2.45
CA ARG A 107 -12.39 -10.45 -1.84
C ARG A 107 -13.89 -10.76 -2.03
N LYS A 108 -14.77 -9.81 -1.71
CA LYS A 108 -16.21 -9.97 -1.93
C LYS A 108 -16.59 -10.13 -3.41
N TRP A 109 -15.80 -9.55 -4.33
CA TRP A 109 -16.02 -9.73 -5.76
C TRP A 109 -15.61 -11.14 -6.20
N VAL A 110 -14.48 -11.66 -5.74
CA VAL A 110 -14.04 -13.05 -5.97
C VAL A 110 -15.07 -14.04 -5.45
N GLU A 111 -15.50 -13.90 -4.18
CA GLU A 111 -16.53 -14.74 -3.55
C GLU A 111 -17.86 -14.77 -4.32
N ARG A 112 -18.25 -13.66 -4.97
CA ARG A 112 -19.49 -13.57 -5.75
C ARG A 112 -19.39 -14.12 -7.17
N ASN A 113 -18.18 -14.22 -7.72
CA ASN A 113 -17.96 -14.64 -9.11
C ASN A 113 -17.40 -16.07 -9.19
N GLU A 114 -17.33 -16.79 -8.07
CA GLU A 114 -16.80 -18.16 -7.98
C GLU A 114 -15.40 -18.32 -8.61
N LEU A 115 -14.56 -17.28 -8.48
CA LEU A 115 -13.19 -17.23 -8.99
C LEU A 115 -12.15 -17.62 -7.93
#